data_AF-A0A938DD54-F1
#
_entry.id   AF-A0A938DD54-F1
#
_cell.length_a   1.000
_cell.length_b   1.000
_cell.length_c   1.000
_cell.angle_alpha   90.00
_cell.angle_beta   90.00
_cell.angle_gamma   90.00
#
_symmetry.space_group_name_H-M   'P 1'
#
loop_
_entity.id
_entity.type
_entity.pdbx_description
1 polymer ?
#
loop_
_entity_poly.entity_id
_entity_poly.type
_entity_poly.pdbx_seq_one_letter_code
_entity_poly.pdbx_strand_id
1 'polypeptide(L)'
;MGNSHHHCARSSGRNSTRVEHQATYRRQRTQRRKSVNVTALYSSDFDSPHVAVVPLGSWEQHGPHLPLNTDTIIAETLCERALDTISDKRILRLPSVNYSASDEHRGFAGTSSIGSDTAERTFTLIARSLSENSVHLCGVIFVNGHGGNVPSMQSSSSALMHHGVPHLFWSPSLDNNGDLHAGLVETSVMLAINSVHVRSDRLTAGVVGDARSLISEMREHGVHHVSPNGVIGDASSADATYGNDVLARWTTDLVHTIRSCMATWLADVSEDSRSATPSP
;
A
#
# COMPACT_ATOMS: atom_id res chain seq x y z
N MET A 1 14.69 70.86 36.18
CA MET A 1 15.62 70.16 35.27
C MET A 1 15.73 68.73 35.80
N GLY A 2 15.31 67.63 35.19
CA GLY A 2 14.70 67.27 33.93
C GLY A 2 14.80 65.73 33.86
N ASN A 3 13.69 65.04 33.61
CA ASN A 3 13.48 63.63 33.18
C ASN A 3 14.62 62.60 33.31
N SER A 4 14.35 61.37 33.78
CA SER A 4 13.63 60.40 32.93
C SER A 4 13.16 59.14 33.67
N HIS A 5 11.94 58.73 33.32
CA HIS A 5 11.30 57.46 33.65
C HIS A 5 11.88 56.31 32.81
N HIS A 6 12.03 55.12 33.40
CA HIS A 6 11.82 53.86 32.67
C HIS A 6 11.08 52.83 33.52
N HIS A 7 9.82 52.61 33.15
CA HIS A 7 8.99 51.47 33.53
C HIS A 7 9.45 50.22 32.76
N CYS A 8 9.73 49.13 33.47
CA CYS A 8 9.83 47.79 32.89
C CYS A 8 8.45 47.12 32.97
N ALA A 9 7.79 46.97 31.81
CA ALA A 9 6.50 46.28 31.69
C ALA A 9 6.65 44.98 30.88
N ARG A 10 6.32 43.87 31.56
CA ARG A 10 5.69 42.62 31.08
C ARG A 10 6.22 41.94 29.81
N SER A 11 6.92 40.82 30.01
CA SER A 11 7.02 39.71 29.06
C SER A 11 5.93 38.66 29.34
N SER A 12 4.79 38.72 28.65
CA SER A 12 3.73 37.69 28.74
C SER A 12 3.08 37.41 27.37
N GLY A 13 3.89 37.26 26.32
CA GLY A 13 3.41 37.12 24.93
C GLY A 13 3.88 35.89 24.15
N ARG A 14 4.60 34.94 24.75
CA ARG A 14 5.15 33.79 24.01
C ARG A 14 4.54 32.42 24.33
N ASN A 15 3.60 32.33 25.27
CA ASN A 15 2.97 31.05 25.65
C ASN A 15 1.56 30.83 25.07
N SER A 16 0.87 31.83 24.51
CA SER A 16 -0.49 31.60 23.96
C SER A 16 -0.47 30.99 22.55
N THR A 17 0.51 31.32 21.72
CA THR A 17 0.57 30.87 20.31
C THR A 17 0.91 29.39 20.15
N ARG A 18 1.64 28.79 21.10
CA ARG A 18 1.99 27.35 21.06
C ARG A 18 0.83 26.45 21.50
N VAL A 19 0.02 26.93 22.44
CA VAL A 19 -1.19 26.23 22.92
C VAL A 19 -2.31 26.32 21.89
N GLU A 20 -2.43 27.46 21.19
CA GLU A 20 -3.37 27.62 20.07
C GLU A 20 -2.98 26.77 18.86
N HIS A 21 -1.69 26.67 18.49
CA HIS A 21 -1.25 25.77 17.41
C HIS A 21 -1.50 24.28 17.71
N GLN A 22 -1.31 23.83 18.96
CA GLN A 22 -1.63 22.46 19.36
C GLN A 22 -3.14 22.20 19.45
N ALA A 23 -3.94 23.20 19.82
CA ALA A 23 -5.40 23.12 19.82
C ALA A 23 -5.98 23.10 18.39
N THR A 24 -5.40 23.85 17.45
CA THR A 24 -5.79 23.82 16.03
C THR A 24 -5.38 22.51 15.36
N TYR A 25 -4.22 21.93 15.71
CA TYR A 25 -3.81 20.59 15.26
C TYR A 25 -4.73 19.48 15.80
N ARG A 26 -5.17 19.57 17.07
CA ARG A 26 -6.17 18.65 17.63
C ARG A 26 -7.56 18.85 17.02
N ARG A 27 -7.96 20.09 16.70
CA ARG A 27 -9.27 20.39 16.08
C ARG A 27 -9.37 19.98 14.61
N GLN A 28 -8.29 20.09 13.84
CA GLN A 28 -8.23 19.62 12.45
C GLN A 28 -8.31 18.09 12.33
N ARG A 29 -7.90 17.36 13.38
CA ARG A 29 -8.02 15.90 13.46
C ARG A 29 -9.44 15.41 13.79
N THR A 30 -10.31 16.29 14.30
CA THR A 30 -11.69 15.95 14.71
C THR A 30 -12.78 16.30 13.69
N GLN A 31 -12.44 16.79 12.49
CA GLN A 31 -13.42 17.21 11.48
C GLN A 31 -13.22 16.64 10.07
N ARG A 32 -12.49 15.53 9.92
CA ARG A 32 -12.62 14.62 8.77
C ARG A 32 -13.47 13.42 9.19
N ARG A 33 -14.79 13.51 8.96
CA ARG A 33 -15.65 12.33 8.85
C ARG A 33 -15.40 11.68 7.48
N LYS A 34 -15.34 10.33 7.46
CA LYS A 34 -14.98 9.37 6.38
C LYS A 34 -13.50 8.94 6.47
N SER A 35 -13.12 7.73 6.86
CA SER A 35 -13.78 6.42 7.06
C SER A 35 -13.51 5.91 8.50
N VAL A 36 -14.49 5.27 9.11
CA VAL A 36 -14.35 4.57 10.40
C VAL A 36 -14.30 3.09 10.07
N ASN A 37 -13.09 2.52 10.09
CA ASN A 37 -12.67 1.17 10.52
C ASN A 37 -11.55 0.62 9.64
N VAL A 38 -10.33 0.69 10.16
CA VAL A 38 -9.36 -0.40 9.97
C VAL A 38 -9.96 -1.59 10.73
N THR A 39 -10.64 -2.44 9.98
CA THR A 39 -11.60 -3.49 10.36
C THR A 39 -11.28 -4.20 11.68
N ALA A 40 -12.06 -3.91 12.73
CA ALA A 40 -12.20 -4.87 13.83
C ALA A 40 -13.08 -6.01 13.29
N LEU A 41 -12.47 -7.12 12.92
CA LEU A 41 -13.17 -8.35 12.57
C LEU A 41 -13.39 -9.17 13.85
N TYR A 42 -14.64 -9.54 14.10
CA TYR A 42 -15.02 -10.51 15.11
C TYR A 42 -15.30 -11.86 14.44
N SER A 43 -15.22 -12.95 15.20
CA SER A 43 -15.53 -14.29 14.67
C SER A 43 -16.97 -14.37 14.10
N SER A 44 -17.88 -13.52 14.57
CA SER A 44 -19.25 -13.41 14.05
C SER A 44 -19.36 -12.77 12.68
N ASP A 45 -18.31 -12.11 12.18
CA ASP A 45 -18.32 -11.44 10.87
C ASP A 45 -18.07 -12.41 9.71
N PHE A 46 -17.95 -13.72 9.99
CA PHE A 46 -17.76 -14.78 9.01
C PHE A 46 -19.01 -15.66 8.89
N ASP A 47 -20.21 -15.08 8.94
CA ASP A 47 -21.48 -15.83 8.89
C ASP A 47 -21.98 -16.11 7.45
N SER A 48 -21.28 -15.59 6.44
CA SER A 48 -21.63 -15.74 5.03
C SER A 48 -20.38 -15.78 4.14
N PRO A 49 -20.45 -16.25 2.89
CA PRO A 49 -19.32 -16.22 1.94
C PRO A 49 -18.66 -14.84 1.78
N HIS A 50 -17.34 -14.76 2.00
CA HIS A 50 -16.51 -13.56 1.98
C HIS A 50 -15.32 -13.69 1.01
N VAL A 51 -14.85 -12.56 0.50
CA VAL A 51 -13.57 -12.43 -0.21
C VAL A 51 -12.61 -11.61 0.65
N ALA A 52 -11.40 -12.12 0.88
CA ALA A 52 -10.37 -11.40 1.61
C ALA A 52 -9.57 -10.50 0.65
N VAL A 53 -9.24 -9.28 1.11
CA VAL A 53 -8.33 -8.37 0.43
C VAL A 53 -7.15 -8.06 1.36
N VAL A 54 -5.95 -8.42 0.93
CA VAL A 54 -4.71 -8.30 1.71
C VAL A 54 -3.78 -7.30 1.03
N PRO A 55 -3.50 -6.13 1.63
CA PRO A 55 -2.45 -5.25 1.12
C PRO A 55 -1.07 -5.91 1.29
N LEU A 56 -0.28 -5.93 0.22
CA LEU A 56 1.11 -6.38 0.23
C LEU A 56 2.01 -5.18 -0.07
N GLY A 57 2.77 -4.72 0.92
CA GLY A 57 3.77 -3.68 0.76
C GLY A 57 5.19 -4.21 0.86
N SER A 58 6.06 -3.40 1.43
CA SER A 58 7.48 -3.66 1.69
C SER A 58 7.98 -2.75 2.82
N TRP A 59 9.23 -2.95 3.23
CA TRP A 59 9.96 -2.03 4.09
C TRP A 59 11.34 -1.73 3.50
N GLU A 60 11.41 -0.69 2.68
CA GLU A 60 12.58 -0.40 1.86
C GLU A 60 12.81 1.08 1.58
N GLN A 61 14.05 1.42 1.28
CA GLN A 61 14.43 2.75 0.84
C GLN A 61 13.57 3.24 -0.33
N HIS A 62 13.20 4.52 -0.37
CA HIS A 62 12.54 5.16 -1.50
C HIS A 62 13.17 6.54 -1.76
N GLY A 63 14.48 6.52 -1.96
CA GLY A 63 15.27 7.72 -2.15
C GLY A 63 15.28 8.66 -0.93
N PRO A 64 15.77 9.89 -1.11
CA PRO A 64 15.91 10.85 -0.02
C PRO A 64 14.60 11.52 0.38
N HIS A 65 13.48 11.30 -0.33
CA HIS A 65 12.25 12.07 -0.15
C HIS A 65 11.03 11.29 0.35
N LEU A 66 10.97 9.97 0.15
CA LEU A 66 9.83 9.15 0.58
C LEU A 66 10.14 8.31 1.83
N PRO A 67 9.11 7.90 2.59
CA PRO A 67 9.27 7.02 3.75
C PRO A 67 9.50 5.55 3.37
N LEU A 68 10.02 4.76 4.32
CA LEU A 68 10.38 3.35 4.08
C LEU A 68 9.18 2.42 3.84
N ASN A 69 7.97 2.85 4.18
CA ASN A 69 6.73 2.09 4.05
C ASN A 69 5.85 2.62 2.92
N THR A 70 6.44 3.25 1.90
CA THR A 70 5.72 3.82 0.75
C THR A 70 4.79 2.80 0.10
N ASP A 71 5.30 1.61 -0.22
CA ASP A 71 4.54 0.54 -0.86
C ASP A 71 3.34 0.10 -0.03
N THR A 72 3.53 -0.05 1.28
CA THR A 72 2.45 -0.35 2.23
C THR A 72 1.39 0.74 2.22
N ILE A 73 1.78 2.02 2.32
CA ILE A 73 0.83 3.14 2.35
C ILE A 73 0.00 3.16 1.06
N ILE A 74 0.63 2.95 -0.09
CA ILE A 74 -0.03 2.94 -1.40
C ILE A 74 -1.01 1.76 -1.47
N ALA A 75 -0.56 0.53 -1.15
CA ALA A 75 -1.40 -0.66 -1.17
C ALA A 75 -2.61 -0.55 -0.22
N GLU A 76 -2.40 -0.08 1.01
CA GLU A 76 -3.48 0.13 1.98
C GLU A 76 -4.50 1.16 1.50
N THR A 77 -4.03 2.25 0.89
CA THR A 77 -4.88 3.32 0.35
C THR A 77 -5.70 2.85 -0.84
N LEU A 78 -5.10 2.07 -1.75
CA LEU A 78 -5.82 1.47 -2.88
C LEU A 78 -6.92 0.53 -2.40
N CYS A 79 -6.61 -0.34 -1.43
CA CYS A 79 -7.60 -1.20 -0.79
C CYS A 79 -8.74 -0.37 -0.16
N GLU A 80 -8.42 0.66 0.62
CA GLU A 80 -9.43 1.51 1.27
C GLU A 80 -10.35 2.17 0.23
N ARG A 81 -9.77 2.83 -0.78
CA ARG A 81 -10.54 3.51 -1.84
C ARG A 81 -11.40 2.55 -2.64
N ALA A 82 -10.87 1.38 -2.99
CA ALA A 82 -11.62 0.38 -3.74
C ALA A 82 -12.80 -0.18 -2.93
N LEU A 83 -12.59 -0.52 -1.66
CA LEU A 83 -13.63 -1.06 -0.79
C LEU A 83 -14.70 -0.01 -0.44
N ASP A 84 -14.32 1.25 -0.22
CA ASP A 84 -15.27 2.36 -0.06
C ASP A 84 -16.14 2.50 -1.32
N THR A 85 -15.55 2.35 -2.51
CA THR A 85 -16.28 2.43 -3.79
C THR A 85 -17.22 1.25 -4.01
N ILE A 86 -16.82 0.04 -3.60
CA ILE A 86 -17.64 -1.16 -3.77
C ILE A 86 -18.76 -1.22 -2.71
N SER A 87 -18.46 -0.83 -1.47
CA SER A 87 -19.39 -0.79 -0.34
C SER A 87 -20.14 -2.12 -0.09
N ASP A 88 -19.45 -3.26 -0.25
CA ASP A 88 -19.98 -4.61 -0.01
C ASP A 88 -19.34 -5.24 1.23
N LYS A 89 -20.17 -5.62 2.21
CA LYS A 89 -19.73 -6.21 3.49
C LYS A 89 -19.12 -7.61 3.34
N ARG A 90 -19.29 -8.25 2.17
CA ARG A 90 -18.67 -9.53 1.87
C ARG A 90 -17.17 -9.41 1.58
N ILE A 91 -16.64 -8.20 1.43
CA ILE A 91 -15.22 -7.97 1.22
C ILE A 91 -14.57 -7.62 2.56
N LEU A 92 -13.61 -8.44 2.98
CA LEU A 92 -12.89 -8.25 4.24
C LEU A 92 -11.48 -7.75 3.95
N ARG A 93 -11.17 -6.51 4.33
CA ARG A 93 -9.78 -6.03 4.34
C ARG A 93 -9.06 -6.59 5.54
N LEU A 94 -8.02 -7.38 5.28
CA LEU A 94 -7.14 -7.95 6.29
C LEU A 94 -5.92 -7.04 6.54
N PRO A 95 -5.16 -7.28 7.63
CA PRO A 95 -3.92 -6.56 7.89
C PRO A 95 -2.92 -6.66 6.74
N SER A 96 -2.13 -5.61 6.57
CA SER A 96 -1.09 -5.52 5.56
C SER A 96 0.12 -6.40 5.89
N VAL A 97 0.74 -6.95 4.84
CA VAL A 97 2.07 -7.56 4.94
C VAL A 97 3.09 -6.48 4.60
N ASN A 98 3.85 -6.06 5.61
CA ASN A 98 4.72 -4.87 5.52
C ASN A 98 6.21 -5.21 5.49
N TYR A 99 6.56 -6.48 5.61
CA TYR A 99 7.90 -6.98 5.38
C TYR A 99 7.81 -8.07 4.31
N SER A 100 8.55 -7.88 3.22
CA SER A 100 8.47 -8.73 2.03
C SER A 100 9.84 -8.84 1.33
N ALA A 101 9.84 -9.30 0.09
CA ALA A 101 11.05 -9.43 -0.72
C ALA A 101 11.48 -8.06 -1.22
N SER A 102 12.64 -7.57 -0.75
CA SER A 102 13.23 -6.26 -1.03
C SER A 102 14.77 -6.36 -1.00
N ASP A 103 15.31 -7.55 -1.30
CA ASP A 103 16.76 -7.83 -1.23
C ASP A 103 17.58 -7.00 -2.24
N GLU A 104 16.95 -6.56 -3.33
CA GLU A 104 17.51 -5.64 -4.30
C GLU A 104 17.79 -4.25 -3.68
N HIS A 105 17.10 -3.87 -2.61
CA HIS A 105 17.35 -2.63 -1.86
C HIS A 105 18.43 -2.79 -0.78
N ARG A 106 19.12 -3.95 -0.71
CA ARG A 106 20.24 -4.17 0.21
C ARG A 106 21.36 -3.15 -0.02
N GLY A 107 21.90 -2.63 1.09
CA GLY A 107 22.95 -1.61 1.09
C GLY A 107 22.42 -0.21 1.43
N PHE A 108 21.11 0.01 1.34
CA PHE A 108 20.48 1.24 1.84
C PHE A 108 20.07 1.11 3.31
N ALA A 109 20.31 2.18 4.07
CA ALA A 109 19.97 2.22 5.49
C ALA A 109 18.45 2.18 5.71
N GLY A 110 18.01 1.32 6.61
CA GLY A 110 16.60 1.19 7.01
C GLY A 110 15.81 0.14 6.24
N THR A 111 16.28 -0.31 5.06
CA THR A 111 15.68 -1.44 4.34
C THR A 111 15.71 -2.71 5.20
N SER A 112 14.60 -3.43 5.23
CA SER A 112 14.47 -4.70 5.94
C SER A 112 13.69 -5.69 5.09
N SER A 113 14.39 -6.68 4.53
CA SER A 113 13.78 -7.73 3.72
C SER A 113 13.74 -9.07 4.45
N ILE A 114 12.70 -9.86 4.18
CA ILE A 114 12.61 -11.27 4.56
C ILE A 114 13.07 -12.23 3.45
N GLY A 115 13.40 -11.68 2.27
CA GLY A 115 13.80 -12.42 1.07
C GLY A 115 12.63 -13.09 0.33
N SER A 116 12.88 -13.40 -0.94
CA SER A 116 11.85 -13.93 -1.86
C SER A 116 11.25 -15.25 -1.41
N ASP A 117 12.07 -16.20 -0.95
CA ASP A 117 11.60 -17.53 -0.50
C ASP A 117 10.65 -17.42 0.70
N THR A 118 10.98 -16.54 1.65
CA THR A 118 10.12 -16.31 2.83
C THR A 118 8.86 -15.56 2.45
N ALA A 119 8.95 -14.59 1.55
CA ALA A 119 7.78 -13.86 1.04
C ALA A 119 6.81 -14.80 0.31
N GLU A 120 7.31 -15.64 -0.59
CA GLU A 120 6.52 -16.67 -1.29
C GLU A 120 5.80 -17.57 -0.29
N ARG A 121 6.54 -18.10 0.70
CA ARG A 121 5.97 -18.98 1.71
C ARG A 121 4.94 -18.26 2.58
N THR A 122 5.18 -16.99 2.89
CA THR A 122 4.25 -16.15 3.67
C THR A 122 2.95 -15.94 2.90
N PHE A 123 3.00 -15.51 1.64
CA PHE A 123 1.80 -15.29 0.82
C PHE A 123 0.99 -16.58 0.66
N THR A 124 1.68 -17.68 0.40
CA THR A 124 1.07 -19.01 0.27
C THR A 124 0.39 -19.45 1.56
N LEU A 125 1.08 -19.33 2.71
CA LEU A 125 0.52 -19.74 4.00
C LEU A 125 -0.62 -18.86 4.46
N ILE A 126 -0.59 -17.55 4.18
CA ILE A 126 -1.72 -16.65 4.46
C ILE A 126 -2.95 -17.13 3.67
N ALA A 127 -2.82 -17.29 2.36
CA ALA A 127 -3.94 -17.71 1.50
C ALA A 127 -4.50 -19.08 1.91
N ARG A 128 -3.62 -20.06 2.15
CA ARG A 128 -4.03 -21.40 2.60
C ARG A 128 -4.69 -21.38 3.96
N SER A 129 -4.10 -20.69 4.94
CA SER A 129 -4.65 -20.61 6.29
C SER A 129 -6.03 -19.95 6.29
N LEU A 130 -6.23 -18.92 5.45
CA LEU A 130 -7.53 -18.29 5.28
C LEU A 130 -8.55 -19.27 4.66
N SER A 131 -8.15 -20.02 3.63
CA SER A 131 -9.03 -21.01 2.99
C SER A 131 -9.36 -22.21 3.89
N GLU A 132 -8.43 -22.66 4.73
CA GLU A 132 -8.59 -23.84 5.58
C GLU A 132 -9.34 -23.53 6.89
N ASN A 133 -9.08 -22.37 7.51
CA ASN A 133 -9.62 -22.04 8.84
C ASN A 133 -10.90 -21.20 8.81
N SER A 134 -11.33 -20.70 7.65
CA SER A 134 -12.56 -19.92 7.51
C SER A 134 -13.53 -20.67 6.62
N VAL A 135 -14.57 -21.26 7.23
CA VAL A 135 -15.66 -21.98 6.54
C VAL A 135 -16.37 -21.12 5.49
N HIS A 136 -16.12 -19.80 5.53
CA HIS A 136 -16.81 -18.82 4.72
C HIS A 136 -15.88 -17.89 3.92
N LEU A 137 -14.58 -18.19 3.74
CA LEU A 137 -13.73 -17.45 2.80
C LEU A 137 -13.66 -18.16 1.44
N CYS A 138 -14.06 -17.47 0.38
CA CYS A 138 -14.18 -18.00 -0.97
C CYS A 138 -12.97 -17.67 -1.85
N GLY A 139 -12.11 -16.77 -1.41
CA GLY A 139 -10.88 -16.44 -2.11
C GLY A 139 -10.16 -15.24 -1.50
N VAL A 140 -8.92 -15.04 -1.95
CA VAL A 140 -8.05 -13.97 -1.47
C VAL A 140 -7.49 -13.14 -2.63
N ILE A 141 -7.56 -11.82 -2.48
CA ILE A 141 -6.96 -10.87 -3.42
C ILE A 141 -5.83 -10.18 -2.68
N PHE A 142 -4.61 -10.38 -3.17
CA PHE A 142 -3.44 -9.64 -2.72
C PHE A 142 -3.29 -8.38 -3.58
N VAL A 143 -3.22 -7.21 -2.93
CA VAL A 143 -3.03 -5.91 -3.59
C VAL A 143 -1.60 -5.48 -3.34
N ASN A 144 -0.74 -5.72 -4.33
CA ASN A 144 0.70 -5.52 -4.23
C ASN A 144 1.12 -4.09 -4.58
N GLY A 145 1.88 -3.46 -3.69
CA GLY A 145 2.49 -2.15 -3.89
C GLY A 145 3.97 -2.19 -4.24
N HIS A 146 4.61 -3.36 -4.25
CA HIS A 146 6.08 -3.47 -4.35
C HIS A 146 6.54 -4.36 -5.51
N GLY A 147 7.46 -3.88 -6.34
CA GLY A 147 7.97 -4.61 -7.52
C GLY A 147 8.73 -5.90 -7.20
N GLY A 148 9.53 -5.92 -6.14
CA GLY A 148 10.33 -7.08 -5.72
C GLY A 148 9.50 -8.28 -5.26
N ASN A 149 8.22 -8.08 -4.96
CA ASN A 149 7.30 -9.17 -4.64
C ASN A 149 6.91 -10.01 -5.86
N VAL A 150 7.08 -9.52 -7.09
CA VAL A 150 6.56 -10.17 -8.31
C VAL A 150 7.02 -11.63 -8.46
N PRO A 151 8.30 -11.99 -8.31
CA PRO A 151 8.73 -13.39 -8.37
C PRO A 151 8.04 -14.26 -7.31
N SER A 152 7.99 -13.78 -6.07
CA SER A 152 7.36 -14.46 -4.94
C SER A 152 5.85 -14.66 -5.15
N MET A 153 5.17 -13.68 -5.75
CA MET A 153 3.75 -13.76 -6.12
C MET A 153 3.52 -14.82 -7.21
N GLN A 154 4.41 -14.88 -8.21
CA GLN A 154 4.32 -15.87 -9.29
C GLN A 154 4.48 -17.31 -8.76
N SER A 155 5.51 -17.54 -7.94
CA SER A 155 5.72 -18.86 -7.31
C SER A 155 4.59 -19.22 -6.36
N SER A 156 4.14 -18.26 -5.53
CA SER A 156 3.02 -18.47 -4.61
C SER A 156 1.73 -18.81 -5.36
N SER A 157 1.45 -18.11 -6.46
CA SER A 157 0.28 -18.39 -7.29
C SER A 157 0.33 -19.81 -7.88
N SER A 158 1.50 -20.24 -8.36
CA SER A 158 1.70 -21.62 -8.84
C SER A 158 1.39 -22.66 -7.76
N ALA A 159 1.90 -22.46 -6.54
CA ALA A 159 1.63 -23.34 -5.40
C ALA A 159 0.13 -23.36 -5.02
N LEU A 160 -0.52 -22.19 -4.97
CA LEU A 160 -1.93 -22.06 -4.59
C LEU A 160 -2.87 -22.69 -5.63
N MET A 161 -2.54 -22.62 -6.91
CA MET A 161 -3.27 -23.33 -7.96
C MET A 161 -3.25 -24.86 -7.73
N HIS A 162 -2.09 -25.41 -7.35
CA HIS A 162 -1.99 -26.85 -7.03
C HIS A 162 -2.82 -27.24 -5.80
N HIS A 163 -2.98 -26.31 -4.86
CA HIS A 163 -3.80 -26.50 -3.66
C HIS A 163 -5.29 -26.19 -3.86
N GLY A 164 -5.71 -25.74 -5.05
CA GLY A 164 -7.10 -25.40 -5.32
C GLY A 164 -7.63 -24.20 -4.53
N VAL A 165 -6.74 -23.31 -4.06
CA VAL A 165 -7.12 -22.12 -3.30
C VAL A 165 -7.46 -20.99 -4.27
N PRO A 166 -8.69 -20.44 -4.29
CA PRO A 166 -9.02 -19.30 -5.14
C PRO A 166 -8.25 -18.06 -4.69
N HIS A 167 -7.48 -17.48 -5.61
CA HIS A 167 -6.62 -16.34 -5.30
C HIS A 167 -6.39 -15.44 -6.52
N LEU A 168 -6.01 -14.20 -6.25
CA LEU A 168 -5.52 -13.25 -7.24
C LEU A 168 -4.41 -12.39 -6.64
N PHE A 169 -3.38 -12.11 -7.44
CA PHE A 169 -2.40 -11.07 -7.17
C PHE A 169 -2.63 -9.91 -8.14
N TRP A 170 -2.94 -8.73 -7.61
CA TRP A 170 -3.12 -7.49 -8.37
C TRP A 170 -1.97 -6.53 -8.06
N SER A 171 -1.49 -5.81 -9.07
CA SER A 171 -0.47 -4.75 -8.92
C SER A 171 -0.89 -3.52 -9.74
N PRO A 172 -0.51 -2.30 -9.30
CA PRO A 172 -0.62 -1.10 -10.11
C PRO A 172 0.02 -1.26 -11.49
N SER A 173 -0.60 -0.72 -12.54
CA SER A 173 0.01 -0.70 -13.87
C SER A 173 1.19 0.27 -13.89
N LEU A 174 2.33 -0.19 -14.41
CA LEU A 174 3.52 0.62 -14.61
C LEU A 174 3.53 1.21 -16.03
N ASP A 175 3.97 2.46 -16.14
CA ASP A 175 4.28 3.06 -17.43
C ASP A 175 5.67 2.57 -17.87
N ASN A 176 5.84 2.14 -19.12
CA ASN A 176 7.10 1.59 -19.64
C ASN A 176 8.17 2.67 -19.93
N ASN A 177 8.17 3.77 -19.17
CA ASN A 177 9.02 4.94 -19.39
C ASN A 177 10.30 4.94 -18.52
N GLY A 178 10.54 3.87 -17.76
CA GLY A 178 11.70 3.77 -16.87
C GLY A 178 11.52 4.41 -15.49
N ASP A 179 10.31 4.85 -15.16
CA ASP A 179 9.93 5.30 -13.82
C ASP A 179 9.56 4.08 -12.94
N LEU A 180 10.57 3.52 -12.27
CA LEU A 180 10.47 2.20 -11.64
C LEU A 180 10.42 2.23 -10.11
N HIS A 181 11.06 3.22 -9.48
CA HIS A 181 11.15 3.25 -8.03
C HIS A 181 11.50 4.65 -7.48
N ALA A 182 10.71 5.12 -6.53
CA ALA A 182 10.76 6.44 -5.91
C ALA A 182 10.77 7.62 -6.90
N GLY A 183 10.33 7.38 -8.13
CA GLY A 183 10.36 8.36 -9.21
C GLY A 183 9.08 9.20 -9.28
N LEU A 184 8.68 9.61 -10.48
CA LEU A 184 7.59 10.55 -10.70
C LEU A 184 6.26 10.02 -10.15
N VAL A 185 5.88 8.80 -10.51
CA VAL A 185 4.57 8.21 -10.24
C VAL A 185 4.38 7.98 -8.74
N GLU A 186 5.26 7.21 -8.09
CA GLU A 186 5.14 6.90 -6.66
C GLU A 186 5.20 8.15 -5.80
N THR A 187 6.08 9.10 -6.15
CA THR A 187 6.20 10.36 -5.42
C THR A 187 4.94 11.21 -5.57
N SER A 188 4.40 11.32 -6.78
CA SER A 188 3.16 12.05 -7.06
C SER A 188 1.98 11.45 -6.30
N VAL A 189 1.88 10.11 -6.31
CA VAL A 189 0.89 9.35 -5.55
C VAL A 189 1.04 9.61 -4.04
N MET A 190 2.26 9.57 -3.50
CA MET A 190 2.50 9.86 -2.09
C MET A 190 2.20 11.31 -1.70
N LEU A 191 2.45 12.27 -2.59
CA LEU A 191 2.02 13.66 -2.40
C LEU A 191 0.49 13.77 -2.32
N ALA A 192 -0.25 12.97 -3.10
CA ALA A 192 -1.71 12.93 -3.06
C ALA A 192 -2.27 12.23 -1.81
N ILE A 193 -1.62 11.18 -1.31
CA ILE A 193 -2.08 10.39 -0.16
C ILE A 193 -1.67 11.03 1.16
N ASN A 194 -0.38 11.36 1.29
CA ASN A 194 0.26 11.67 2.57
C ASN A 194 1.43 12.64 2.40
N SER A 195 1.15 13.83 1.85
CA SER A 195 2.15 14.88 1.57
C SER A 195 3.02 15.24 2.77
N VAL A 196 2.52 15.11 4.01
CA VAL A 196 3.28 15.42 5.24
C VAL A 196 4.50 14.51 5.41
N HIS A 197 4.47 13.29 4.88
CA HIS A 197 5.58 12.34 4.95
C HIS A 197 6.49 12.37 3.71
N VAL A 198 6.19 13.23 2.73
CA VAL A 198 7.06 13.49 1.58
C VAL A 198 7.96 14.67 1.91
N ARG A 199 9.28 14.47 1.84
CA ARG A 199 10.26 15.56 2.01
C ARG A 199 10.41 16.31 0.68
N SER A 200 9.50 17.24 0.41
CA SER A 200 9.45 17.99 -0.86
C SER A 200 10.72 18.80 -1.15
N ASP A 201 11.50 19.16 -0.14
CA ASP A 201 12.81 19.81 -0.26
C ASP A 201 13.92 18.86 -0.76
N ARG A 202 13.63 17.57 -0.90
CA ARG A 202 14.58 16.52 -1.30
C ARG A 202 14.18 15.78 -2.57
N LEU A 203 13.16 16.25 -3.27
CA LEU A 203 12.79 15.69 -4.57
C LEU A 203 13.99 15.76 -5.51
N THR A 204 14.33 14.65 -6.13
CA THR A 204 15.53 14.55 -6.95
C THR A 204 15.36 13.54 -8.06
N ALA A 205 16.12 13.74 -9.14
CA ALA A 205 16.24 12.76 -10.19
C ALA A 205 17.12 11.60 -9.73
N GLY A 206 16.77 10.40 -10.17
CA GLY A 206 17.57 9.21 -10.04
C GLY A 206 18.19 8.82 -11.37
N VAL A 207 18.23 7.51 -11.63
CA VAL A 207 18.59 6.97 -12.93
C VAL A 207 17.34 6.79 -13.79
N VAL A 208 17.36 7.35 -14.99
CA VAL A 208 16.31 7.21 -16.00
C VAL A 208 16.88 6.45 -17.19
N GLY A 209 16.14 5.49 -17.72
CA GLY A 209 16.60 4.64 -18.81
C GLY A 209 15.54 3.67 -19.29
N ASP A 210 15.94 2.71 -20.13
CA ASP A 210 15.05 1.65 -20.59
C ASP A 210 14.60 0.77 -19.42
N ALA A 211 13.29 0.65 -19.24
CA ALA A 211 12.71 -0.06 -18.11
C ALA A 211 13.17 -1.52 -18.03
N ARG A 212 13.27 -2.22 -19.17
CA ARG A 212 13.65 -3.63 -19.19
C ARG A 212 15.11 -3.83 -18.79
N SER A 213 15.99 -2.98 -19.29
CA SER A 213 17.41 -2.98 -18.91
C SER A 213 17.57 -2.71 -17.42
N LEU A 214 16.91 -1.67 -16.90
CA LEU A 214 17.02 -1.29 -15.49
C LEU A 214 16.48 -2.37 -14.55
N ILE A 215 15.35 -3.01 -14.89
CA ILE A 215 14.82 -4.15 -14.11
C ILE A 215 15.84 -5.31 -14.09
N SER A 216 16.50 -5.59 -15.21
CA SER A 216 17.53 -6.64 -15.27
C SER A 216 18.70 -6.32 -14.36
N GLU A 217 19.25 -5.11 -14.46
CA GLU A 217 20.37 -4.63 -13.63
C GLU A 217 20.03 -4.62 -12.14
N MET A 218 18.83 -4.16 -11.76
CA MET A 218 18.37 -4.18 -10.37
C MET A 218 18.31 -5.60 -9.81
N ARG A 219 17.80 -6.55 -10.59
CA ARG A 219 17.68 -7.96 -10.17
C ARG A 219 19.03 -8.63 -10.04
N GLU A 220 19.99 -8.28 -10.88
CA GLU A 220 21.32 -8.90 -10.90
C GLU A 220 22.29 -8.27 -9.89
N HIS A 221 22.25 -6.95 -9.74
CA HIS A 221 23.27 -6.19 -9.02
C HIS A 221 22.71 -5.34 -7.86
N GLY A 222 21.39 -5.24 -7.74
CA GLY A 222 20.71 -4.45 -6.72
C GLY A 222 20.56 -2.98 -7.07
N VAL A 223 19.64 -2.31 -6.40
CA VAL A 223 19.29 -0.90 -6.60
C VAL A 223 20.47 0.02 -6.30
N HIS A 224 21.31 -0.29 -5.31
CA HIS A 224 22.46 0.56 -4.98
C HIS A 224 23.51 0.59 -6.10
N HIS A 225 23.59 -0.48 -6.90
CA HIS A 225 24.44 -0.51 -8.10
C HIS A 225 23.87 0.40 -9.20
N VAL A 226 22.56 0.27 -9.44
CA VAL A 226 21.86 1.01 -10.50
C VAL A 226 21.76 2.50 -10.17
N SER A 227 21.36 2.84 -8.96
CA SER A 227 21.14 4.21 -8.53
C SER A 227 21.70 4.48 -7.13
N PRO A 228 22.80 5.24 -7.01
CA PRO A 228 23.40 5.52 -5.70
C PRO A 228 22.49 6.27 -4.72
N ASN A 229 21.52 7.05 -5.22
CA ASN A 229 20.56 7.75 -4.37
C ASN A 229 19.28 6.95 -4.13
N GLY A 230 19.18 5.75 -4.72
CA GLY A 230 18.04 4.85 -4.58
C GLY A 230 16.84 5.19 -5.45
N VAL A 231 16.86 6.26 -6.23
CA VAL A 231 15.75 6.64 -7.13
C VAL A 231 16.01 6.06 -8.52
N ILE A 232 15.02 5.41 -9.12
CA ILE A 232 15.04 4.93 -10.52
C ILE A 232 13.82 5.53 -11.22
N GLY A 233 14.05 6.65 -11.90
CA GLY A 233 13.03 7.59 -12.34
C GLY A 233 13.44 9.03 -12.01
N ASP A 234 12.48 9.96 -12.12
CA ASP A 234 12.70 11.37 -11.79
C ASP A 234 11.55 11.96 -10.97
N ALA A 235 11.79 12.15 -9.66
CA ALA A 235 10.81 12.71 -8.74
C ALA A 235 10.81 14.25 -8.73
N SER A 236 11.70 14.93 -9.46
CA SER A 236 11.88 16.39 -9.40
C SER A 236 10.64 17.18 -9.84
N SER A 237 9.80 16.57 -10.68
CA SER A 237 8.56 17.13 -11.20
C SER A 237 7.29 16.49 -10.61
N ALA A 238 7.42 15.75 -9.52
CA ALA A 238 6.29 15.08 -8.88
C ALA A 238 5.22 16.07 -8.40
N ASP A 239 3.96 15.71 -8.65
CA ASP A 239 2.81 16.59 -8.46
C ASP A 239 1.61 15.82 -7.90
N ALA A 240 0.92 16.40 -6.91
CA ALA A 240 -0.22 15.77 -6.26
C ALA A 240 -1.45 15.63 -7.18
N THR A 241 -1.60 16.50 -8.18
CA THR A 241 -2.71 16.40 -9.15
C THR A 241 -2.51 15.17 -10.02
N TYR A 242 -1.31 15.04 -10.62
CA TYR A 242 -0.94 13.85 -11.37
C TYR A 242 -1.07 12.57 -10.52
N GLY A 243 -0.63 12.62 -9.26
CA GLY A 243 -0.79 11.52 -8.31
C GLY A 243 -2.26 11.10 -8.14
N ASN A 244 -3.17 12.05 -7.95
CA ASN A 244 -4.60 11.76 -7.82
C ASN A 244 -5.17 11.09 -9.07
N ASP A 245 -4.75 11.51 -10.27
CA ASP A 245 -5.19 10.90 -11.54
C ASP A 245 -4.68 9.46 -11.67
N VAL A 246 -3.42 9.20 -11.31
CA VAL A 246 -2.85 7.85 -11.24
C VAL A 246 -3.65 6.98 -10.27
N LEU A 247 -3.83 7.46 -9.03
CA LEU A 247 -4.59 6.77 -7.99
C LEU A 247 -6.02 6.43 -8.43
N ALA A 248 -6.70 7.33 -9.13
CA ALA A 248 -8.05 7.12 -9.63
C ALA A 248 -8.11 6.00 -10.68
N ARG A 249 -7.13 5.95 -11.60
CA ARG A 249 -7.03 4.88 -12.60
C ARG A 249 -6.78 3.52 -11.93
N TRP A 250 -5.79 3.44 -11.05
CA TRP A 250 -5.48 2.21 -10.31
C TRP A 250 -6.64 1.74 -9.44
N THR A 251 -7.34 2.66 -8.77
CA THR A 251 -8.54 2.33 -7.97
C THR A 251 -9.65 1.77 -8.88
N THR A 252 -9.87 2.37 -10.05
CA THR A 252 -10.91 1.92 -10.99
C THR A 252 -10.64 0.50 -11.48
N ASP A 253 -9.39 0.22 -11.86
CA ASP A 253 -8.95 -1.11 -12.28
C ASP A 253 -9.12 -2.14 -11.15
N LEU A 254 -8.61 -1.83 -9.94
CA LEU A 254 -8.74 -2.70 -8.77
C LEU A 254 -10.22 -2.98 -8.42
N VAL A 255 -11.10 -1.98 -8.50
CA VAL A 255 -12.55 -2.16 -8.27
C VAL A 255 -13.15 -3.13 -9.29
N HIS A 256 -12.78 -2.99 -10.57
CA HIS A 256 -13.24 -3.90 -11.61
C HIS A 256 -12.76 -5.34 -11.33
N THR A 257 -11.47 -5.50 -11.02
CA THR A 257 -10.86 -6.78 -10.67
C THR A 257 -11.56 -7.46 -9.48
N ILE A 258 -11.77 -6.73 -8.38
CA ILE A 258 -12.42 -7.28 -7.18
C ILE A 258 -13.84 -7.74 -7.51
N ARG A 259 -14.62 -6.94 -8.25
CA ARG A 259 -15.98 -7.31 -8.66
C ARG A 259 -16.01 -8.57 -9.52
N SER A 260 -15.05 -8.71 -10.45
CA SER A 260 -14.92 -9.91 -11.28
C SER A 260 -14.62 -11.14 -10.43
N CYS A 261 -13.67 -11.06 -9.50
CA CYS A 261 -13.38 -12.15 -8.56
C CYS A 261 -14.60 -12.52 -7.70
N MET A 262 -15.32 -11.53 -7.17
CA MET A 262 -16.53 -11.77 -6.38
C MET A 262 -17.62 -12.47 -7.20
N ALA A 263 -17.82 -12.05 -8.45
CA ALA A 263 -18.82 -12.66 -9.32
C ALA A 263 -18.53 -14.13 -9.60
N THR A 264 -17.25 -14.51 -9.71
CA THR A 264 -16.82 -15.91 -9.87
C THR A 264 -16.92 -16.67 -8.55
N TRP A 265 -16.18 -16.25 -7.53
CA TRP A 265 -15.98 -17.05 -6.32
C TRP A 265 -17.21 -17.14 -5.41
N LEU A 266 -18.10 -16.13 -5.43
CA LEU A 266 -19.35 -16.21 -4.65
C LEU A 266 -20.46 -16.97 -5.39
N ALA A 267 -20.40 -17.07 -6.71
CA ALA A 267 -21.34 -17.88 -7.49
C ALA A 267 -21.11 -19.37 -7.26
N ASP A 268 -19.85 -19.81 -7.26
CA ASP A 268 -19.47 -21.22 -7.05
C ASP A 268 -20.01 -21.79 -5.72
N VAL A 269 -19.95 -20.99 -4.64
CA VAL A 269 -20.50 -21.41 -3.32
C VAL A 269 -22.02 -21.57 -3.35
N SER A 270 -22.72 -20.77 -4.16
CA SER A 270 -24.18 -20.87 -4.27
C SER A 270 -24.64 -22.14 -5.00
N GLU A 271 -23.82 -22.71 -5.87
CA GLU A 271 -24.11 -23.96 -6.58
C GLU A 271 -23.84 -25.20 -5.71
N ASP A 272 -22.73 -25.21 -4.96
CA ASP A 272 -22.43 -26.31 -4.02
C ASP A 272 -23.46 -26.43 -2.89
N SER A 273 -24.03 -25.31 -2.42
CA SER A 273 -25.11 -25.35 -1.43
C SER A 273 -26.43 -25.93 -1.96
N ARG A 274 -26.66 -25.89 -3.28
CA ARG A 274 -27.87 -26.43 -3.93
C ARG A 274 -27.76 -27.91 -4.26
N SER A 275 -26.56 -28.44 -4.43
CA SER A 275 -26.32 -29.87 -4.68
C SER A 275 -26.33 -30.71 -3.38
N ALA A 276 -26.19 -30.06 -2.22
CA ALA A 276 -26.16 -30.69 -0.90
C ALA A 276 -27.54 -30.94 -0.25
N THR A 277 -28.67 -30.71 -0.94
CA THR A 277 -29.98 -31.15 -0.42
C THR A 277 -30.04 -32.68 -0.38
N PRO A 278 -30.28 -33.32 0.78
CA PRO A 278 -30.45 -34.76 0.83
C PRO A 278 -31.69 -35.13 0.02
N SER A 279 -31.56 -36.06 -0.91
CA SER A 279 -32.70 -36.76 -1.49
C SER A 279 -33.57 -37.34 -0.36
N PRO A 280 -34.91 -37.27 -0.48
CA PRO A 280 -35.86 -37.53 0.61
C PRO A 280 -35.77 -38.94 1.19
#